data_AF-A0A832SAK3-F1
#
_entry.id   AF-A0A832SAK3-F1
#
_cell.length_a   1.000
_cell.length_b   1.000
_cell.length_c   1.000
_cell.angle_alpha   90.00
_cell.angle_beta   90.00
_cell.angle_gamma   90.00
#
_symmetry.space_group_name_H-M   'P 1'
#
loop_
_entity.id
_entity.type
_entity.pdbx_description
1 polymer ?
#
loop_
_entity_poly.entity_id
_entity_poly.type
_entity_poly.pdbx_seq_one_letter_code
_entity_poly.pdbx_strand_id
1 'polypeptide(L)'
;MELTQNEKKLLVALAPLGSADAAALAEKMNTRPEAVVQYANLARERGLVEVERDVTRRYRPTEEGLAYVGKGLPERQLFESFGEAIPMRDLQKHPLAK
;
A
#
# COMPACT_ATOMS: atom_id res chain seq x y z
N MET A 1 39.23 0.87 6.68
CA MET A 1 37.94 0.45 6.09
C MET A 1 37.51 1.54 5.12
N GLU A 2 37.30 1.23 3.85
CA GLU A 2 36.96 2.25 2.84
C GLU A 2 35.44 2.22 2.57
N LEU A 3 34.73 3.26 3.02
CA LEU A 3 33.31 3.43 2.69
C LEU A 3 33.16 3.82 1.23
N THR A 4 32.17 3.25 0.56
CA THR A 4 31.77 3.70 -0.78
C THR A 4 31.23 5.13 -0.73
N GLN A 5 31.23 5.82 -1.86
CA GLN A 5 30.71 7.18 -1.94
C GLN A 5 29.24 7.27 -1.51
N ASN A 6 28.44 6.23 -1.78
CA ASN A 6 27.01 6.20 -1.46
C ASN A 6 26.75 5.97 0.03
N GLU A 7 27.53 5.10 0.68
CA GLU A 7 27.44 4.92 2.13
C GLU A 7 27.85 6.19 2.88
N LYS A 8 28.90 6.90 2.43
CA LYS A 8 29.28 8.20 3.01
C LYS A 8 28.15 9.21 2.90
N LYS A 9 27.55 9.34 1.70
CA LYS A 9 26.41 10.25 1.48
C LYS A 9 25.22 9.88 2.36
N LEU A 10 24.92 8.59 2.49
CA LEU A 10 23.85 8.09 3.35
C LEU A 10 24.07 8.48 4.82
N LEU A 11 25.26 8.19 5.36
CA LEU A 11 25.60 8.51 6.76
C LEU A 11 25.57 10.02 7.02
N VAL A 12 26.07 10.84 6.08
CA VAL A 12 26.02 12.31 6.18
C VAL A 12 24.57 12.82 6.16
N ALA A 13 23.71 12.22 5.33
CA ALA A 13 22.30 12.59 5.26
C ALA A 13 21.53 12.19 6.55
N LEU A 14 21.85 11.02 7.10
CA LEU A 14 21.24 10.44 8.30
C LEU A 14 21.71 11.11 9.60
N ALA A 15 22.99 11.48 9.70
CA ALA A 15 23.60 12.02 10.92
C ALA A 15 22.80 13.13 11.63
N PRO A 16 22.28 14.16 10.94
CA PRO A 16 21.47 15.19 11.61
C PRO A 16 20.02 14.77 11.93
N LEU A 17 19.55 13.64 11.39
CA LEU A 17 18.18 13.12 11.61
C LEU A 17 18.15 12.08 12.74
N GLY A 18 19.25 11.37 12.96
CA GLY A 18 19.34 10.24 13.89
C GLY A 18 18.65 8.98 13.36
N SER A 19 17.37 9.08 13.02
CA SER A 19 16.59 8.04 12.34
C SER A 19 15.73 8.69 11.25
N ALA A 20 15.54 7.99 10.13
CA ALA A 20 14.76 8.47 9.00
C ALA A 20 14.29 7.30 8.14
N ASP A 21 13.13 7.46 7.50
CA ASP A 21 12.68 6.50 6.49
C ASP A 21 13.43 6.68 5.16
N ALA A 22 13.30 5.68 4.28
CA ALA A 22 14.00 5.68 3.00
C ALA A 22 13.55 6.81 2.06
N ALA A 23 12.31 7.30 2.19
CA ALA A 23 11.78 8.36 1.34
C ALA A 23 12.37 9.72 1.72
N ALA A 24 12.43 10.04 3.01
CA ALA A 24 13.04 11.26 3.52
C ALA A 24 14.55 11.36 3.19
N LEU A 25 15.26 10.23 3.28
CA LEU A 25 16.67 10.16 2.88
C LEU A 25 16.84 10.28 1.36
N ALA A 26 15.92 9.73 0.57
CA ALA A 26 15.96 9.79 -0.89
C ALA A 26 15.83 11.22 -1.41
N GLU A 27 14.88 11.99 -0.87
CA GLU A 27 14.73 13.43 -1.11
C GLU A 27 16.03 14.18 -0.82
N LYS A 28 16.62 13.96 0.37
CA LYS A 28 17.84 14.65 0.81
C LYS A 28 19.08 14.29 -0.01
N MET A 29 19.16 13.05 -0.48
CA MET A 29 20.27 12.53 -1.28
C MET A 29 20.06 12.76 -2.79
N ASN A 30 18.91 13.29 -3.20
CA ASN A 30 18.48 13.43 -4.59
C ASN A 30 18.61 12.11 -5.37
N THR A 31 18.04 11.04 -4.82
CA THR A 31 18.08 9.69 -5.40
C THR A 31 16.74 8.99 -5.22
N ARG A 32 16.62 7.74 -5.66
CA ARG A 32 15.41 6.93 -5.51
C ARG A 32 15.36 6.20 -4.16
N PRO A 33 14.19 6.01 -3.53
CA PRO A 33 14.06 5.27 -2.28
C PRO A 33 14.66 3.86 -2.33
N GLU A 34 14.56 3.16 -3.46
CA GLU A 34 15.12 1.81 -3.63
C GLU A 34 16.66 1.81 -3.51
N ALA A 35 17.31 2.87 -4.00
CA ALA A 35 18.75 3.04 -3.89
C ALA A 35 19.15 3.29 -2.43
N VAL A 36 18.38 4.11 -1.69
CA VAL A 36 18.60 4.33 -0.25
C VAL A 36 18.48 3.02 0.53
N VAL A 37 17.46 2.20 0.24
CA VAL A 37 17.30 0.88 0.86
C VAL A 37 18.51 -0.01 0.57
N GLN A 38 19.03 -0.01 -0.66
CA GLN A 38 20.24 -0.77 -1.00
C GLN A 38 21.44 -0.28 -0.19
N TYR A 39 21.67 1.03 -0.11
CA TYR A 39 22.80 1.60 0.64
C TYR A 39 22.68 1.33 2.14
N ALA A 40 21.48 1.42 2.69
CA ALA A 40 21.20 1.13 4.09
C ALA A 40 21.45 -0.34 4.43
N ASN A 41 21.10 -1.28 3.53
CA ASN A 41 21.43 -2.69 3.72
C ASN A 41 22.94 -2.96 3.70
N LEU A 42 23.69 -2.33 2.78
CA LEU A 42 25.15 -2.43 2.73
C LEU A 42 25.80 -1.85 4.00
N ALA A 43 25.33 -0.70 4.45
CA ALA A 43 25.80 -0.06 5.68
C ALA A 43 25.45 -0.91 6.92
N ARG A 44 24.28 -1.55 6.95
CA ARG A 44 23.86 -2.48 8.01
C ARG A 44 24.74 -3.73 8.07
N GLU A 45 25.04 -4.34 6.93
CA GLU A 45 25.95 -5.51 6.86
C GLU A 45 27.34 -5.20 7.44
N ARG A 46 27.73 -3.92 7.42
CA ARG A 46 28.98 -3.41 7.99
C ARG A 46 28.83 -2.88 9.42
N GLY A 47 27.65 -2.96 10.02
CA GLY A 47 27.36 -2.48 11.38
C GLY A 47 27.37 -0.96 11.52
N LEU A 48 27.17 -0.21 10.43
CA LEU A 48 27.21 1.26 10.44
C LEU A 48 25.84 1.89 10.73
N VAL A 49 24.76 1.17 10.45
CA VAL A 49 23.36 1.61 10.68
C VAL A 49 22.51 0.41 11.08
N GLU A 50 21.41 0.68 11.77
CA GLU A 50 20.32 -0.27 11.97
C GLU A 50 19.22 -0.01 10.91
N VAL A 51 18.57 -1.07 10.43
CA VAL A 51 17.48 -0.96 9.45
C VAL A 51 16.29 -1.74 9.97
N GLU A 52 15.26 -1.02 10.34
CA GLU A 52 13.97 -1.57 10.72
C GLU A 52 13.02 -1.61 9.52
N ARG A 53 12.17 -2.64 9.47
CA ARG A 53 11.17 -2.79 8.41
C ARG A 53 9.78 -2.79 9.00
N ASP A 54 9.08 -1.67 8.83
CA ASP A 54 7.66 -1.56 9.14
C ASP A 54 6.80 -1.87 7.93
N VAL A 55 5.82 -2.77 8.09
CA VAL A 55 4.84 -3.11 7.04
C VAL A 55 3.46 -2.69 7.50
N THR A 56 2.98 -1.56 6.99
CA THR A 56 1.59 -1.12 7.21
C THR A 56 0.67 -1.71 6.15
N ARG A 57 -0.25 -2.59 6.56
CA ARG A 57 -1.30 -3.12 5.68
C ARG A 57 -2.52 -2.22 5.76
N ARG A 58 -3.02 -1.76 4.61
CA ARG A 58 -4.28 -1.01 4.49
C ARG A 58 -5.24 -1.77 3.60
N TYR A 59 -6.49 -1.86 4.03
CA TYR A 59 -7.58 -2.44 3.25
C TYR A 59 -8.44 -1.30 2.70
N ARG A 60 -8.85 -1.43 1.44
CA ARG A 60 -9.82 -0.52 0.81
C ARG A 60 -10.84 -1.36 0.06
N PRO A 61 -12.11 -0.94 0.01
CA PRO A 61 -13.08 -1.59 -0.86
C PRO A 61 -12.58 -1.54 -2.30
N THR A 62 -12.88 -2.59 -3.06
CA THR A 62 -12.71 -2.59 -4.52
C THR A 62 -13.70 -1.61 -5.15
N GLU A 63 -13.61 -1.34 -6.45
CA GLU A 63 -14.61 -0.54 -7.16
C GLU A 63 -16.03 -1.10 -6.95
N GLU A 64 -16.17 -2.42 -7.05
CA GLU A 64 -17.39 -3.16 -6.75
C GLU A 64 -17.82 -2.97 -5.28
N GLY A 65 -16.89 -3.12 -4.33
CA GLY A 65 -17.16 -2.89 -2.91
C GLY A 65 -17.60 -1.46 -2.61
N LEU A 66 -17.03 -0.45 -3.27
CA LEU A 66 -17.48 0.94 -3.17
C LEU A 66 -18.90 1.12 -3.69
N ALA A 67 -19.24 0.48 -4.80
CA ALA A 67 -20.60 0.48 -5.32
C ALA A 67 -21.59 -0.16 -4.32
N TYR A 68 -21.20 -1.24 -3.64
CA TYR A 68 -22.02 -1.90 -2.63
C TYR A 68 -22.16 -1.09 -1.33
N VAL A 69 -21.14 -0.33 -0.94
CA VAL A 69 -21.25 0.60 0.20
C VAL A 69 -22.31 1.67 -0.07
N GLY A 70 -22.41 2.17 -1.30
CA GLY A 70 -23.40 3.19 -1.67
C GLY A 70 -24.79 2.65 -1.99
N LYS A 71 -24.88 1.54 -2.73
CA LYS A 71 -26.14 1.00 -3.29
C LYS A 71 -26.69 -0.18 -2.50
N GLY A 72 -25.96 -0.69 -1.51
CA GLY A 72 -26.26 -1.96 -0.85
C GLY A 72 -25.75 -3.16 -1.63
N LEU A 73 -25.82 -4.34 -1.02
CA LEU A 73 -25.42 -5.59 -1.66
C LEU A 73 -26.35 -5.94 -2.84
N PRO A 74 -25.85 -6.61 -3.90
CA PRO A 74 -26.66 -7.03 -5.04
C PRO A 74 -27.91 -7.81 -4.64
N GLU A 75 -27.78 -8.72 -3.67
CA GLU A 75 -28.88 -9.55 -3.16
C GLU A 75 -29.96 -8.71 -2.49
N ARG A 76 -29.54 -7.66 -1.76
CA ARG A 76 -30.46 -6.73 -1.12
C ARG A 76 -31.18 -5.86 -2.14
N GLN A 77 -30.43 -5.34 -3.12
CA GLN A 77 -31.00 -4.59 -4.24
C GLN A 77 -31.99 -5.43 -5.05
N LEU A 78 -31.69 -6.72 -5.27
CA LEU A 78 -32.57 -7.67 -5.94
C LEU A 78 -33.83 -7.95 -5.13
N PHE A 79 -33.70 -8.19 -3.83
CA PHE A 79 -34.85 -8.44 -2.95
C PHE A 79 -35.78 -7.22 -2.86
N GLU A 80 -35.22 -6.02 -2.79
CA GLU A 80 -35.97 -4.76 -2.75
C GLU A 80 -36.54 -4.35 -4.14
N SER A 81 -36.14 -5.02 -5.23
CA SER A 81 -36.59 -4.66 -6.59
C SER A 81 -37.95 -5.23 -6.99
N PHE A 82 -38.48 -6.19 -6.24
CA PHE A 82 -39.80 -6.76 -6.46
C PHE A 82 -40.66 -6.70 -5.19
N GLY A 83 -41.98 -6.87 -5.35
CA GLY A 83 -42.93 -6.87 -4.24
C GLY A 83 -42.92 -8.18 -3.45
N GLU A 84 -44.09 -8.68 -3.10
CA GLU A 84 -44.22 -9.91 -2.29
C GLU A 84 -43.72 -11.17 -3.02
N ALA A 85 -43.84 -11.21 -4.35
CA ALA A 85 -43.39 -12.33 -5.16
C ALA A 85 -42.99 -11.90 -6.57
N ILE A 86 -42.09 -12.68 -7.18
CA ILE A 86 -41.69 -12.56 -8.59
C ILE A 86 -41.61 -13.97 -9.20
N PRO A 87 -42.11 -14.17 -10.43
CA PRO A 87 -41.94 -15.44 -11.13
C PRO A 87 -40.45 -15.77 -11.35
N MET A 88 -40.06 -17.02 -11.12
CA MET A 88 -38.65 -17.45 -11.21
C MET A 88 -38.02 -17.16 -12.58
N ARG A 89 -38.80 -17.28 -13.66
CA ARG A 89 -38.36 -16.96 -15.02
C ARG A 89 -37.95 -15.48 -15.18
N ASP A 90 -38.61 -14.59 -14.46
CA ASP A 90 -38.39 -13.14 -14.57
C ASP A 90 -37.26 -12.72 -13.60
N LEU A 91 -37.15 -13.38 -12.44
CA LEU A 91 -36.01 -13.25 -11.53
C LEU A 91 -34.69 -13.63 -12.22
N GLN A 92 -34.65 -14.74 -12.96
CA GLN A 92 -33.47 -15.20 -13.70
C GLN A 92 -33.02 -14.24 -14.81
N LYS A 93 -33.90 -13.33 -15.27
CA LYS A 93 -33.57 -12.30 -16.26
C LYS A 93 -33.16 -10.99 -15.62
N HIS A 94 -33.24 -10.87 -14.28
CA HIS A 94 -32.95 -9.63 -13.58
C HIS A 94 -31.44 -9.30 -13.68
N PRO A 95 -31.04 -8.04 -13.96
CA PRO A 95 -29.64 -7.66 -14.12
C PRO A 95 -28.73 -7.97 -12.93
N LEU A 96 -29.33 -8.10 -11.73
CA LEU A 96 -28.67 -8.36 -10.45
C LEU A 96 -28.81 -9.81 -9.95
N ALA A 97 -29.42 -10.72 -10.73
CA ALA A 97 -29.61 -12.12 -10.35
C ALA A 97 -28.51 -13.06 -10.88
N LYS A 98 -27.33 -12.51 -11.20
CA LYS A 98 -26.18 -13.26 -11.71
C LYS A 98 -25.22 -13.66 -10.60
#